data_AF-A0A9D4RA18-F1
#
_entry.id   AF-A0A9D4RA18-F1
#
_cell.length_a   1.000
_cell.length_b   1.000
_cell.length_c   1.000
_cell.angle_alpha   90.00
_cell.angle_beta   90.00
_cell.angle_gamma   90.00
#
_symmetry.space_group_name_H-M   'P 1'
#
loop_
_entity.id
_entity.type
_entity.pdbx_description
1 polymer ?
#
loop_
_entity_poly.entity_id
_entity_poly.type
_entity_poly.pdbx_seq_one_letter_code
_entity_poly.pdbx_strand_id
1 'polypeptide(L)'
;MPSQMKTYLEHKYSPILLLLGLTDPYPAFLAADSFCMSVFTVKLIVHFCACPSKSQYLRSKFNVAKILLCICMITASGLEMNKSHILGNNKMLKFVLIMKSISVFRLIFIFRLRKLYKDIDLLLLAISHSFSQLVLLLFSFSILVIVYGTIMFSTELETDTFKNPLYAMWWALVTMTTVGYGDFYPTTTLSYFVGGVCSVNGLIVIALPIAAIASNFSLFYSRNGFLTKHMNAVKQGCEKSNTRNGDMTEHLNVLKIKHEKSNMSDLTKHLNGVKQES
;
A
#
# COMPACT_ATOMS: atom_id res chain seq x y z
N MET A 1 5.40 27.06 -30.90
CA MET A 1 4.51 28.16 -30.47
C MET A 1 5.13 29.49 -30.89
N PRO A 2 4.35 30.48 -31.35
CA PRO A 2 4.86 31.81 -31.68
C PRO A 2 5.30 32.55 -30.40
N SER A 3 6.48 33.15 -30.45
CA SER A 3 7.22 33.76 -29.34
C SER A 3 6.42 34.77 -28.50
N GLN A 4 5.51 35.51 -29.14
CA GLN A 4 4.66 36.54 -28.53
C GLN A 4 3.70 35.99 -27.45
N MET A 5 3.30 34.72 -27.56
CA MET A 5 2.30 34.09 -26.69
C MET A 5 2.90 33.58 -25.37
N LYS A 6 4.21 33.30 -25.37
CA LYS A 6 4.96 32.88 -24.20
C LYS A 6 5.16 34.04 -23.22
N THR A 7 5.49 35.21 -23.76
CA THR A 7 5.70 36.46 -23.00
C THR A 7 4.43 36.95 -22.28
N TYR A 8 3.26 36.78 -22.90
CA TYR A 8 1.98 37.20 -22.31
C TYR A 8 1.54 36.32 -21.13
N LEU A 9 1.91 35.04 -21.13
CA LEU A 9 1.60 34.11 -20.04
C LEU A 9 2.58 34.27 -18.86
N GLU A 10 3.86 34.57 -19.13
CA GLU A 10 4.90 34.79 -18.11
C GLU A 10 4.58 35.96 -17.18
N HIS A 11 3.87 36.98 -17.69
CA HIS A 11 3.54 38.18 -16.90
C HIS A 11 2.32 38.01 -15.97
N LYS A 12 1.54 36.93 -16.12
CA LYS A 12 0.22 36.76 -15.46
C LYS A 12 0.13 35.53 -14.54
N TYR A 13 1.04 34.57 -14.66
CA TYR A 13 1.02 33.31 -13.90
C TYR A 13 2.39 33.03 -13.27
N SER A 14 2.39 32.37 -12.11
CA SER A 14 3.64 31.94 -11.49
C SER A 14 4.39 30.94 -12.40
N PRO A 15 5.73 30.96 -12.42
CA PRO A 15 6.53 30.15 -13.34
C PRO A 15 6.25 28.65 -13.21
N ILE A 16 5.87 28.17 -12.02
CA ILE A 16 5.47 26.77 -11.77
C ILE A 16 4.18 26.40 -12.49
N LEU A 17 3.20 27.30 -12.50
CA LEU A 17 1.87 27.08 -13.09
C LEU A 17 1.96 27.10 -14.63
N LEU A 18 2.88 27.91 -15.14
CA LEU A 18 3.24 28.01 -16.54
C LEU A 18 4.03 26.77 -17.00
N LEU A 19 4.97 26.28 -16.18
CA LEU A 19 5.72 25.04 -16.42
C LEU A 19 4.80 23.81 -16.41
N LEU A 20 3.86 23.71 -15.46
CA LEU A 20 2.87 22.62 -15.39
C LEU A 20 1.85 22.65 -16.54
N GLY A 21 1.53 23.84 -17.07
CA GLY A 21 0.53 24.01 -18.12
C GLY A 21 1.08 23.98 -19.55
N LEU A 22 2.36 24.31 -19.76
CA LEU A 22 2.99 24.43 -21.09
C LEU A 22 4.05 23.37 -21.39
N THR A 23 4.43 22.54 -20.42
CA THR A 23 5.33 21.40 -20.71
C THR A 23 4.50 20.31 -21.37
N ASP A 24 4.61 20.18 -22.69
CA ASP A 24 4.11 18.98 -23.38
C ASP A 24 4.94 17.79 -22.87
N PRO A 25 4.34 16.82 -22.17
CA PRO A 25 5.07 15.65 -21.70
C PRO A 25 5.64 14.87 -22.89
N TYR A 26 6.75 14.16 -22.65
CA TYR A 26 7.34 13.29 -23.67
C TYR A 26 6.26 12.37 -24.27
N PRO A 27 6.18 12.21 -25.60
CA PRO A 27 5.05 11.53 -26.26
C PRO A 27 4.82 10.10 -25.75
N ALA A 28 5.88 9.39 -25.36
CA ALA A 28 5.75 8.06 -24.76
C ALA A 28 5.06 8.08 -23.39
N PHE A 29 5.31 9.11 -22.56
CA PHE A 29 4.64 9.26 -21.27
C PHE A 29 3.15 9.56 -21.46
N LEU A 30 2.80 10.43 -22.43
CA LEU A 30 1.41 10.73 -22.77
C LEU A 30 0.67 9.49 -23.30
N ALA A 31 1.32 8.70 -24.16
CA ALA A 31 0.76 7.46 -24.68
C ALA A 31 0.55 6.43 -23.56
N ALA A 32 1.50 6.28 -22.65
CA ALA A 32 1.40 5.38 -21.50
C ALA A 32 0.28 5.81 -20.53
N ASP A 33 0.18 7.11 -20.23
CA ASP A 33 -0.90 7.65 -19.40
C ASP A 33 -2.26 7.42 -20.08
N SER A 34 -2.39 7.72 -21.37
CA SER A 34 -3.63 7.50 -22.14
C SER A 34 -4.04 6.02 -22.19
N PHE A 35 -3.07 5.11 -22.36
CA PHE A 35 -3.30 3.67 -22.30
C PHE A 35 -3.77 3.21 -20.91
N CYS A 36 -3.12 3.68 -19.84
CA CYS A 36 -3.54 3.37 -18.47
C CYS A 36 -4.96 3.86 -18.20
N MET A 37 -5.31 5.03 -18.74
CA MET A 37 -6.62 5.65 -18.63
C MET A 37 -7.71 4.85 -19.35
N SER A 38 -7.45 4.35 -20.55
CA SER A 38 -8.41 3.54 -21.29
C SER A 38 -8.69 2.23 -20.55
N VAL A 39 -7.65 1.54 -20.07
CA VAL A 39 -7.78 0.31 -19.27
C VAL A 39 -8.59 0.55 -17.99
N PHE A 40 -8.35 1.66 -17.28
CA PHE A 40 -9.09 2.00 -16.07
C PHE A 40 -10.57 2.26 -16.35
N THR A 41 -10.86 2.98 -17.44
CA THR A 41 -12.22 3.29 -17.88
C THR A 41 -12.99 2.01 -18.25
N VAL A 42 -12.37 1.14 -19.06
CA VAL A 42 -12.97 -0.17 -19.43
C VAL A 42 -13.25 -1.01 -18.19
N LYS A 43 -12.30 -1.08 -17.25
CA LYS A 43 -12.48 -1.82 -15.99
C LYS A 43 -13.64 -1.26 -15.15
N LEU A 44 -13.84 0.05 -15.15
CA LEU A 44 -14.96 0.69 -14.46
C LEU A 44 -16.29 0.32 -15.12
N ILE A 45 -16.36 0.38 -16.46
CA ILE A 45 -17.55 0.02 -17.24
C ILE A 45 -17.92 -1.44 -17.02
N VAL A 46 -16.97 -2.36 -17.19
CA VAL A 46 -17.20 -3.80 -16.99
C VAL A 46 -17.70 -4.08 -15.57
N HIS A 47 -17.09 -3.47 -14.56
CA HIS A 47 -17.50 -3.70 -13.17
C HIS A 47 -18.87 -3.09 -12.85
N PHE A 48 -19.24 -1.97 -13.49
CA PHE A 48 -20.57 -1.38 -13.36
C PHE A 48 -21.65 -2.24 -14.04
N CYS A 49 -21.36 -2.77 -15.24
CA CYS A 49 -22.25 -3.65 -15.98
C CYS A 49 -22.46 -5.01 -15.28
N ALA A 50 -21.41 -5.58 -14.70
CA ALA A 50 -21.46 -6.88 -14.05
C ALA A 50 -22.04 -6.84 -12.62
N CYS A 51 -22.35 -5.66 -12.06
CA CYS A 51 -22.82 -5.56 -10.69
C CYS A 51 -24.35 -5.79 -10.59
N PRO A 52 -24.83 -6.74 -9.77
CA PRO A 52 -26.26 -7.06 -9.66
C PRO A 52 -27.10 -5.93 -9.04
N SER A 53 -26.53 -5.06 -8.21
CA SER A 53 -27.23 -3.94 -7.56
C SER A 53 -26.53 -2.58 -7.77
N LYS A 54 -26.95 -1.84 -8.80
CA LYS A 54 -26.33 -0.55 -9.21
C LYS A 54 -26.31 0.51 -8.10
N SER A 55 -27.37 0.60 -7.28
CA SER A 55 -27.45 1.60 -6.19
C SER A 55 -26.50 1.31 -5.02
N GLN A 56 -26.25 0.03 -4.73
CA GLN A 56 -25.27 -0.36 -3.70
C GLN A 56 -23.84 -0.10 -4.19
N TYR A 57 -23.60 -0.31 -5.48
CA TYR A 57 -22.33 0.03 -6.12
C TYR A 57 -22.02 1.53 -6.00
N LEU A 58 -22.99 2.39 -6.29
CA LEU A 58 -22.87 3.85 -6.20
C LEU A 58 -22.81 4.39 -4.77
N ARG A 59 -23.17 3.60 -3.75
CA ARG A 59 -23.10 4.02 -2.33
C ARG A 59 -21.75 3.69 -1.67
N SER A 60 -20.94 2.83 -2.29
CA SER A 60 -19.64 2.45 -1.73
C SER A 60 -18.61 3.58 -1.92
N LYS A 61 -18.04 4.08 -0.80
CA LYS A 61 -17.04 5.17 -0.78
C LYS A 61 -15.90 4.96 -1.79
N PHE A 62 -15.42 3.73 -1.94
CA PHE A 62 -14.33 3.41 -2.86
C PHE A 62 -14.75 3.45 -4.33
N ASN A 63 -16.00 3.09 -4.64
CA ASN A 63 -16.52 3.11 -6.00
C ASN A 63 -16.90 4.52 -6.45
N VAL A 64 -17.45 5.33 -5.54
CA VAL A 64 -17.68 6.77 -5.78
C VAL A 64 -16.39 7.48 -6.11
N ALA A 65 -15.32 7.25 -5.34
CA ALA A 65 -14.00 7.82 -5.63
C ALA A 65 -13.47 7.40 -7.01
N LYS A 66 -13.70 6.14 -7.43
CA LYS A 66 -13.33 5.68 -8.78
C LYS A 66 -14.03 6.45 -9.89
N ILE A 67 -15.35 6.62 -9.74
CA ILE A 67 -16.19 7.28 -10.73
C ILE A 67 -15.81 8.77 -10.81
N LEU A 68 -15.67 9.44 -9.66
CA LEU A 68 -15.26 10.84 -9.59
C LEU A 68 -13.91 11.06 -10.29
N LEU A 69 -12.90 10.25 -9.96
CA LEU A 69 -11.57 10.36 -10.59
C LEU A 69 -11.61 10.04 -12.10
N CYS A 70 -12.43 9.07 -12.53
CA CYS A 70 -12.62 8.77 -13.96
C CYS A 70 -13.22 9.96 -14.72
N ILE A 71 -14.26 10.60 -14.16
CA ILE A 71 -14.89 11.79 -14.75
C ILE A 71 -13.88 12.94 -14.81
N CYS A 72 -13.11 13.17 -13.74
CA CYS A 72 -12.09 14.21 -13.73
C CYS A 72 -11.06 14.03 -14.86
N MET A 73 -10.68 12.80 -15.16
CA MET A 73 -9.66 12.50 -16.18
C MET A 73 -10.21 12.56 -17.60
N ILE A 74 -11.45 12.11 -17.83
CA ILE A 74 -12.10 12.24 -19.14
C ILE A 74 -12.33 13.72 -19.48
N THR A 75 -12.78 14.51 -18.51
CA THR A 75 -12.99 15.96 -18.70
C THR A 75 -11.68 16.71 -18.92
N ALA A 76 -10.60 16.36 -18.22
CA ALA A 76 -9.27 16.93 -18.47
C ALA A 76 -8.75 16.60 -19.88
N SER A 77 -8.84 15.33 -20.29
CA SER A 77 -8.38 14.87 -21.61
C SER A 77 -9.23 15.44 -22.75
N GLY A 78 -10.55 15.52 -22.57
CA GLY A 78 -11.47 16.09 -23.55
C GLY A 78 -11.27 17.59 -23.75
N LEU A 79 -10.91 18.33 -22.69
CA LEU A 79 -10.59 19.74 -22.82
C LEU A 79 -9.23 19.95 -23.51
N GLU A 80 -8.24 19.10 -23.25
CA GLU A 80 -6.92 19.14 -23.93
C GLU A 80 -7.01 18.95 -25.46
N MET A 81 -8.08 18.33 -25.98
CA MET A 81 -8.31 18.27 -27.44
C MET A 81 -8.67 19.65 -28.04
N ASN A 82 -9.11 20.60 -27.21
CA ASN A 82 -9.53 21.95 -27.58
C ASN A 82 -8.58 23.02 -27.01
N LYS A 83 -7.26 22.78 -27.13
CA LYS A 83 -6.18 23.67 -26.65
C LYS A 83 -6.35 25.14 -27.05
N SER A 84 -6.91 25.42 -28.24
CA SER A 84 -7.15 26.77 -28.76
C SER A 84 -8.17 27.56 -27.94
N HIS A 85 -9.21 26.91 -27.43
CA HIS A 85 -10.27 27.56 -26.64
C HIS A 85 -9.90 27.68 -25.14
N ILE A 86 -9.03 26.79 -24.64
CA ILE A 86 -8.54 26.84 -23.25
C ILE A 86 -7.65 28.08 -23.04
N LEU A 87 -6.72 28.34 -23.97
CA LEU A 87 -5.73 29.41 -23.77
C LEU A 87 -6.32 30.82 -23.86
N GLY A 88 -7.51 30.97 -24.46
CA GLY A 88 -8.26 32.23 -24.50
C GLY A 88 -8.97 32.57 -23.18
N ASN A 89 -9.21 31.59 -22.30
CA ASN A 89 -9.98 31.80 -21.07
C ASN A 89 -9.21 31.36 -19.81
N ASN A 90 -8.72 32.36 -19.07
CA ASN A 90 -7.98 32.20 -17.81
C ASN A 90 -8.72 31.34 -16.76
N LYS A 91 -10.07 31.34 -16.76
CA LYS A 91 -10.86 30.50 -15.85
C LYS A 91 -10.80 29.02 -16.24
N MET A 92 -10.85 28.72 -17.53
CA MET A 92 -10.77 27.35 -18.05
C MET A 92 -9.39 26.73 -17.83
N LEU A 93 -8.31 27.51 -18.02
CA LEU A 93 -6.95 27.03 -17.75
C LEU A 93 -6.76 26.61 -16.28
N LYS A 94 -7.21 27.44 -15.34
CA LYS A 94 -7.17 27.10 -13.89
C LYS A 94 -7.99 25.85 -13.58
N PHE A 95 -9.17 25.72 -14.19
CA PHE A 95 -10.03 24.55 -14.01
C PHE A 95 -9.35 23.25 -14.49
N VAL A 96 -8.71 23.26 -15.66
CA VAL A 96 -7.95 22.10 -16.18
C VAL A 96 -6.81 21.71 -15.24
N LEU A 97 -6.04 22.69 -14.74
CA LEU A 97 -4.92 22.43 -13.83
C LEU A 97 -5.39 21.80 -12.51
N ILE A 98 -6.50 22.27 -11.96
CA ILE A 98 -7.10 21.70 -10.75
C ILE A 98 -7.55 20.26 -11.01
N MET A 99 -8.21 19.99 -12.13
CA MET A 99 -8.66 18.65 -12.50
C MET A 99 -7.49 17.68 -12.75
N LYS A 100 -6.40 18.18 -13.34
CA LYS A 100 -5.16 17.42 -13.54
C LYS A 100 -4.46 17.14 -12.21
N SER A 101 -4.47 18.10 -11.28
CA SER A 101 -3.93 17.92 -9.92
C SER A 101 -4.73 16.88 -9.13
N ILE A 102 -6.05 16.89 -9.27
CA ILE A 102 -6.94 15.85 -8.70
C ILE A 102 -6.60 14.45 -9.23
N SER A 103 -6.04 14.35 -10.44
CA SER A 103 -5.68 13.06 -11.02
C SER A 103 -4.52 12.38 -10.26
N VAL A 104 -3.72 13.10 -9.47
CA VAL A 104 -2.70 12.51 -8.57
C VAL A 104 -3.34 11.58 -7.54
N PHE A 105 -4.58 11.84 -7.14
CA PHE A 105 -5.34 10.96 -6.25
C PHE A 105 -5.67 9.59 -6.88
N ARG A 106 -5.37 9.34 -8.16
CA ARG A 106 -5.39 7.98 -8.73
C ARG A 106 -4.47 7.01 -7.98
N LEU A 107 -3.47 7.53 -7.26
CA LEU A 107 -2.64 6.75 -6.34
C LEU A 107 -3.50 6.02 -5.28
N ILE A 108 -4.70 6.52 -4.95
CA ILE A 108 -5.64 5.82 -4.06
C ILE A 108 -6.03 4.44 -4.61
N PHE A 109 -5.95 4.22 -5.93
CA PHE A 109 -6.18 2.89 -6.50
C PHE A 109 -5.09 1.88 -6.16
N ILE A 110 -3.90 2.31 -5.75
CA ILE A 110 -2.87 1.40 -5.21
C ILE A 110 -3.39 0.66 -3.97
N PHE A 111 -4.29 1.27 -3.19
CA PHE A 111 -4.94 0.60 -2.06
C PHE A 111 -5.82 -0.58 -2.49
N ARG A 112 -6.16 -0.72 -3.78
CA ARG A 112 -6.82 -1.93 -4.30
C ARG A 112 -5.90 -3.15 -4.23
N LEU A 113 -4.58 -2.97 -4.20
CA LEU A 113 -3.63 -4.07 -3.99
C LEU A 113 -3.90 -4.80 -2.67
N ARG A 114 -4.41 -4.10 -1.64
CA ARG A 114 -4.86 -4.71 -0.39
C ARG A 114 -5.91 -5.82 -0.58
N LYS A 115 -6.79 -5.68 -1.58
CA LYS A 115 -7.76 -6.73 -1.93
C LYS A 115 -7.15 -7.86 -2.78
N LEU A 116 -6.06 -7.58 -3.49
CA LEU A 116 -5.40 -8.52 -4.39
C LEU A 116 -4.40 -9.42 -3.64
N TYR A 117 -3.76 -8.88 -2.60
CA TYR A 117 -2.75 -9.57 -1.80
C TYR A 117 -3.17 -9.52 -0.33
N LYS A 118 -3.59 -10.66 0.22
CA LYS A 118 -3.89 -10.81 1.65
C LYS A 118 -2.69 -10.46 2.54
N ASP A 119 -1.48 -10.62 2.00
CA ASP A 119 -0.22 -10.31 2.70
C ASP A 119 -0.02 -8.80 2.93
N ILE A 120 -0.71 -7.93 2.16
CA ILE A 120 -0.66 -6.49 2.39
C ILE A 120 -1.39 -6.11 3.69
N ASP A 121 -2.51 -6.78 4.01
CA ASP A 121 -3.19 -6.55 5.30
C ASP A 121 -2.29 -6.95 6.48
N LEU A 122 -1.52 -8.03 6.28
CA LEU A 122 -0.55 -8.51 7.23
C LEU A 122 0.61 -7.52 7.46
N LEU A 123 1.16 -7.00 6.36
CA LEU A 123 2.20 -5.97 6.37
C LEU A 123 1.69 -4.68 7.03
N LEU A 124 0.48 -4.23 6.67
CA LEU A 124 -0.13 -3.04 7.24
C LEU A 124 -0.41 -3.21 8.73
N LEU A 125 -0.83 -4.39 9.17
CA LEU A 125 -1.02 -4.69 10.59
C LEU A 125 0.30 -4.66 11.36
N ALA A 126 1.37 -5.22 10.79
CA ALA A 126 2.72 -5.17 11.38
C ALA A 126 3.27 -3.74 11.46
N ILE A 127 3.07 -2.93 10.41
CA ILE A 127 3.43 -1.50 10.41
C ILE A 127 2.60 -0.73 11.43
N SER A 128 1.29 -0.99 11.52
CA SER A 128 0.40 -0.34 12.48
C SER A 128 0.81 -0.65 13.92
N HIS A 129 1.14 -1.91 14.23
CA HIS A 129 1.69 -2.28 15.54
C HIS A 129 3.04 -1.62 15.83
N SER A 130 3.87 -1.43 14.81
CA SER A 130 5.17 -0.76 14.92
C SER A 130 5.07 0.77 14.82
N PHE A 131 3.86 1.33 14.62
CA PHE A 131 3.67 2.76 14.38
C PHE A 131 4.12 3.60 15.56
N SER A 132 3.88 3.15 16.79
CA SER A 132 4.37 3.85 17.99
C SER A 132 5.90 3.93 18.03
N GLN A 133 6.60 2.89 17.57
CA GLN A 133 8.07 2.87 17.48
C GLN A 133 8.58 3.79 16.36
N LEU A 134 7.88 3.83 15.22
CA LEU A 134 8.16 4.75 14.13
C LEU A 134 7.94 6.22 14.52
N VAL A 135 6.87 6.52 15.26
CA VAL A 135 6.60 7.88 15.75
C VAL A 135 7.68 8.32 16.73
N LEU A 136 8.09 7.44 17.66
CA LEU A 136 9.18 7.73 18.59
C LEU A 136 10.50 8.00 17.86
N LEU A 137 10.81 7.21 16.83
CA LEU A 137 11.95 7.46 15.95
C LEU A 137 11.86 8.84 15.31
N LEU A 138 10.77 9.14 14.60
CA LEU A 138 10.63 10.39 13.87
C LEU A 138 10.72 11.59 14.81
N PHE A 139 10.18 11.46 16.03
CA PHE A 139 10.29 12.45 17.07
C PHE A 139 11.75 12.66 17.51
N SER A 140 12.47 11.59 17.87
CA SER A 140 13.87 11.65 18.26
C SER A 140 14.77 12.18 17.13
N PHE A 141 14.54 11.75 15.89
CA PHE A 141 15.24 12.22 14.70
C PHE A 141 15.00 13.72 14.46
N SER A 142 13.75 14.18 14.60
CA SER A 142 13.43 15.61 14.45
C SER A 142 14.14 16.48 15.47
N ILE A 143 14.26 16.02 16.73
CA ILE A 143 15.03 16.72 17.76
C ILE A 143 16.49 16.86 17.34
N LEU A 144 17.11 15.79 16.85
CA LEU A 144 18.51 15.84 16.40
C LEU A 144 18.72 16.75 15.19
N VAL A 145 17.80 16.77 14.23
CA VAL A 145 17.84 17.71 13.10
C VAL A 145 17.81 19.15 13.60
N ILE A 146 16.97 19.46 14.60
CA ILE A 146 16.90 20.80 15.20
C ILE A 146 18.21 21.14 15.92
N VAL A 147 18.75 20.21 16.71
CA VAL A 147 20.01 20.41 17.47
C VAL A 147 21.18 20.62 16.52
N TYR A 148 21.43 19.70 15.58
CA TYR A 148 22.52 19.82 14.62
C TYR A 148 22.34 21.00 13.68
N GLY A 149 21.12 21.29 13.21
CA GLY A 149 20.84 22.47 12.40
C GLY A 149 21.14 23.78 13.14
N THR A 150 20.82 23.87 14.43
CA THR A 150 21.09 25.07 15.24
C THR A 150 22.58 25.24 15.52
N ILE A 151 23.29 24.16 15.87
CA ILE A 151 24.75 24.18 16.05
C ILE A 151 25.42 24.60 14.74
N MET A 152 25.02 23.99 13.63
CA MET A 152 25.56 24.27 12.30
C MET A 152 25.38 25.74 11.90
N PHE A 153 24.17 26.29 12.09
CA PHE A 153 23.89 27.70 11.86
C PHE A 153 24.76 28.61 12.73
N SER A 154 24.97 28.23 13.99
CA SER A 154 25.80 29.01 14.92
C SER A 154 27.28 29.01 14.54
N THR A 155 27.80 27.90 14.03
CA THR A 155 29.21 27.79 13.60
C THR A 155 29.51 28.49 12.27
N GLU A 156 28.50 28.74 11.44
CA GLU A 156 28.62 29.34 10.10
C GLU A 156 28.01 30.74 10.03
N LEU A 157 27.79 31.39 11.17
CA LEU A 157 27.15 32.70 11.22
C LEU A 157 28.02 33.78 10.54
N GLU A 158 29.34 33.62 10.56
CA GLU A 158 30.30 34.57 9.98
C GLU A 158 30.46 34.42 8.46
N THR A 159 30.12 33.27 7.89
CA THR A 159 30.35 32.96 6.46
C THR A 159 29.13 33.23 5.58
N ASP A 160 27.98 33.56 6.19
CA ASP A 160 26.67 33.77 5.54
C ASP A 160 26.24 32.61 4.61
N THR A 161 26.79 31.40 4.85
CA THR A 161 26.49 30.21 4.05
C THR A 161 25.04 29.75 4.22
N PHE A 162 24.48 29.94 5.42
CA PHE A 162 23.11 29.60 5.77
C PHE A 162 22.28 30.86 6.01
N LYS A 163 21.44 31.24 5.04
CA LYS A 163 20.62 32.47 5.11
C LYS A 163 19.67 32.55 6.30
N ASN A 164 19.18 31.39 6.76
CA ASN A 164 18.25 31.26 7.88
C ASN A 164 18.47 29.91 8.57
N PRO A 165 18.14 29.76 9.87
CA PRO A 165 18.29 28.50 10.59
C PRO A 165 17.53 27.33 9.95
N LEU A 166 16.44 27.60 9.23
CA LEU A 166 15.69 26.57 8.48
C LEU A 166 16.52 25.93 7.35
N TYR A 167 17.44 26.67 6.73
CA TYR A 167 18.35 26.11 5.71
C TYR A 167 19.38 25.18 6.35
N ALA A 168 19.87 25.52 7.56
CA ALA A 168 20.77 24.64 8.30
C ALA A 168 20.06 23.37 8.79
N MET A 169 18.78 23.46 9.18
CA MET A 169 17.95 22.29 9.49
C MET A 169 17.71 21.40 8.26
N TRP A 170 17.46 22.00 7.08
CA TRP A 170 17.37 21.25 5.82
C TRP A 170 18.66 20.49 5.53
N TRP A 171 19.81 21.16 5.65
CA TRP A 171 21.11 20.52 5.49
C TRP A 171 21.32 19.37 6.50
N ALA A 172 20.99 19.58 7.78
CA ALA A 172 21.11 18.54 8.81
C ALA A 172 20.21 17.34 8.48
N LEU A 173 18.98 17.57 8.01
CA LEU A 173 18.06 16.51 7.60
C LEU A 173 18.60 15.70 6.42
N VAL A 174 19.08 16.36 5.37
CA VAL A 174 19.64 15.73 4.15
C VAL A 174 20.94 14.98 4.44
N THR A 175 21.76 15.51 5.36
CA THR A 175 23.04 14.91 5.77
C THR A 175 22.83 13.71 6.69
N MET A 176 21.95 13.80 7.69
CA MET A 176 21.62 12.69 8.59
C MET A 176 20.92 11.54 7.87
N THR A 177 20.17 11.83 6.80
CA THR A 177 19.55 10.81 5.93
C THR A 177 20.48 10.29 4.84
N THR A 178 21.75 10.74 4.80
CA THR A 178 22.76 10.35 3.80
C THR A 178 22.40 10.68 2.34
N VAL A 179 21.41 11.56 2.11
CA VAL A 179 21.00 11.97 0.75
C VAL A 179 22.05 12.87 0.13
N GLY A 180 22.53 13.87 0.89
CA GLY A 180 23.66 14.72 0.51
C GLY A 180 23.51 15.44 -0.84
N TYR A 181 22.47 16.25 -1.03
CA TYR A 181 22.25 17.00 -2.28
C TYR A 181 23.42 17.92 -2.66
N GLY A 182 24.17 18.44 -1.68
CA GLY A 182 25.31 19.33 -1.91
C GLY A 182 24.93 20.77 -2.26
N ASP A 183 23.67 21.15 -2.05
CA ASP A 183 23.16 22.52 -2.20
C ASP A 183 23.66 23.47 -1.11
N PHE A 184 23.85 22.95 0.11
CA PHE A 184 24.51 23.64 1.22
C PHE A 184 25.60 22.74 1.82
N TYR A 185 26.69 23.33 2.31
CA TYR A 185 27.78 22.57 2.93
C TYR A 185 28.54 23.43 3.97
N PRO A 186 29.11 22.81 5.01
CA PRO A 186 30.02 23.47 5.96
C PRO A 186 31.22 24.07 5.25
N THR A 187 31.68 25.25 5.69
CA THR A 187 32.87 25.92 5.16
C THR A 187 33.96 26.15 6.22
N THR A 188 33.59 26.19 7.50
CA THR A 188 34.49 26.37 8.64
C THR A 188 35.02 25.06 9.20
N THR A 189 36.23 25.07 9.76
CA THR A 189 36.86 23.87 10.35
C THR A 189 36.03 23.24 11.46
N LEU A 190 35.40 24.06 12.30
CA LEU A 190 34.55 23.58 13.39
C LEU A 190 33.28 22.90 12.86
N SER A 191 32.67 23.46 11.81
CA SER A 191 31.45 22.91 11.24
C SER A 191 31.68 21.62 10.45
N TYR A 192 32.88 21.42 9.88
CA TYR A 192 33.27 20.12 9.31
C TYR A 192 33.30 19.01 10.38
N PHE A 193 33.81 19.30 11.58
CA PHE A 193 33.78 18.34 12.69
C PHE A 193 32.34 18.03 13.12
N VAL A 194 31.51 19.07 13.27
CA VAL A 194 30.07 18.91 13.56
C VAL A 194 29.37 18.09 12.48
N GLY A 195 29.67 18.33 11.21
CA GLY A 195 29.12 17.58 10.08
C GLY A 195 29.49 16.11 10.10
N GLY A 196 30.74 15.77 10.42
CA GLY A 196 31.16 14.39 10.60
C GLY A 196 30.37 13.67 11.72
N VAL A 197 30.24 14.32 12.87
CA VAL A 197 29.46 13.78 14.01
C VAL A 197 27.97 13.67 13.66
N CYS A 198 27.42 14.63 12.92
CA CYS A 198 26.05 14.64 12.42
C CYS A 198 25.77 13.43 11.51
N SER A 199 26.64 13.17 10.53
CA SER A 199 26.50 12.02 9.61
C SER A 199 26.52 10.69 10.34
N VAL A 200 27.44 10.49 11.29
CA VAL A 200 27.53 9.25 12.07
C VAL A 200 26.28 9.06 12.95
N ASN A 201 25.83 10.11 13.63
CA ASN A 201 24.62 10.01 14.46
C ASN A 201 23.35 9.76 13.64
N GLY A 202 23.24 10.30 12.42
CA GLY A 202 22.15 10.00 11.51
C GLY A 202 22.01 8.51 11.21
N LEU A 203 23.13 7.84 10.92
CA LEU A 203 23.17 6.39 10.69
C LEU A 203 22.75 5.58 11.93
N ILE A 204 23.25 5.95 13.11
CA ILE A 204 22.92 5.26 14.37
C ILE A 204 21.40 5.35 14.64
N VAL A 205 20.82 6.54 14.47
CA VAL A 205 19.40 6.79 14.74
C VAL A 205 18.51 6.05 13.76
N ILE A 206 18.88 5.99 12.47
CA ILE A 206 18.12 5.26 11.45
C ILE A 206 18.26 3.74 11.63
N ALA A 207 19.38 3.24 12.15
CA ALA A 207 19.60 1.80 12.33
C ALA A 207 18.70 1.18 13.43
N LEU A 208 18.50 1.87 14.55
CA LEU A 208 17.67 1.40 15.69
C LEU A 208 16.22 0.99 15.32
N PRO A 209 15.41 1.81 14.63
CA PRO A 209 14.04 1.48 14.25
C PRO A 209 14.01 0.37 13.19
N ILE A 210 14.97 0.34 12.27
CA ILE A 210 15.07 -0.71 11.25
C ILE A 210 15.30 -2.06 11.94
N ALA A 211 16.20 -2.10 12.93
CA ALA A 211 16.44 -3.28 13.75
C ALA A 211 15.19 -3.70 14.56
N ALA A 212 14.50 -2.74 15.19
CA ALA A 212 13.27 -3.00 15.94
C ALA A 212 12.15 -3.54 15.03
N ILE A 213 11.95 -2.92 13.87
CA ILE A 213 10.97 -3.33 12.86
C ILE A 213 11.32 -4.71 12.31
N ALA A 214 12.58 -4.97 11.97
CA ALA A 214 13.04 -6.27 11.49
C ALA A 214 12.80 -7.37 12.54
N SER A 215 13.05 -7.08 13.83
CA SER A 215 12.76 -8.00 14.94
C SER A 215 11.26 -8.28 15.05
N ASN A 216 10.42 -7.25 15.02
CA ASN A 216 8.96 -7.41 15.05
C ASN A 216 8.44 -8.21 13.85
N PHE A 217 8.97 -7.95 12.65
CA PHE A 217 8.63 -8.72 11.46
C PHE A 217 9.04 -10.18 11.60
N SER A 218 10.27 -10.46 12.04
CA SER A 218 10.75 -11.83 12.29
C SER A 218 9.86 -12.59 13.27
N LEU A 219 9.47 -11.93 14.37
CA LEU A 219 8.54 -12.47 15.36
C LEU A 219 7.18 -12.76 14.74
N PHE A 220 6.67 -11.84 13.93
CA PHE A 220 5.37 -11.96 13.29
C PHE A 220 5.34 -13.07 12.21
N TYR A 221 6.39 -13.19 11.40
CA TYR A 221 6.57 -14.27 10.43
C TYR A 221 6.70 -15.64 11.11
N SER A 222 7.51 -15.72 12.18
CA SER A 222 7.71 -16.96 12.94
C SER A 222 6.41 -17.42 13.62
N ARG A 223 5.67 -16.48 14.21
CA ARG A 223 4.39 -16.77 14.86
C ARG A 223 3.34 -17.27 13.87
N ASN A 224 3.25 -16.67 12.68
CA ASN A 224 2.33 -17.14 11.64
C ASN A 224 2.74 -18.50 11.06
N GLY A 225 4.04 -18.74 10.88
CA GLY A 225 4.55 -20.04 10.46
C GLY A 225 4.23 -21.14 11.48
N PHE A 226 4.40 -20.84 12.76
CA PHE A 226 4.07 -21.75 13.86
C PHE A 226 2.56 -22.04 13.96
N LEU A 227 1.73 -21.00 13.91
CA LEU A 227 0.26 -21.12 13.90
C LEU A 227 -0.23 -21.97 12.72
N THR A 228 0.35 -21.79 11.53
CA THR A 228 0.00 -22.58 10.35
C THR A 228 0.39 -24.05 10.52
N LYS A 229 1.57 -24.33 11.08
CA LYS A 229 1.99 -25.71 11.41
C LYS A 229 1.07 -26.36 12.44
N HIS A 230 0.71 -25.65 13.50
CA HIS A 230 -0.22 -26.14 14.52
C HIS A 230 -1.62 -26.39 13.96
N MET A 231 -2.17 -25.47 13.17
CA MET A 231 -3.46 -25.66 12.52
C MET A 231 -3.45 -26.88 11.59
N ASN A 232 -2.37 -27.10 10.84
CA ASN A 232 -2.23 -28.26 9.98
C ASN A 232 -2.12 -29.57 10.79
N ALA A 233 -1.34 -29.57 11.87
CA ALA A 233 -1.22 -30.73 12.76
C ALA A 233 -2.56 -31.08 13.44
N VAL A 234 -3.30 -30.06 13.91
CA VAL A 234 -4.64 -30.24 14.49
C VAL A 234 -5.64 -30.73 13.44
N LYS A 235 -5.61 -30.19 12.22
CA LYS A 235 -6.44 -30.68 11.11
C LYS A 235 -6.18 -32.15 10.81
N GLN A 236 -4.91 -32.54 10.69
CA GLN A 236 -4.52 -33.93 10.45
C GLN A 236 -4.94 -34.84 11.61
N GLY A 237 -4.88 -34.35 12.86
CA GLY A 237 -5.40 -35.07 14.03
C GLY A 237 -6.90 -35.30 13.97
N CYS A 238 -7.68 -34.26 13.65
CA CYS A 238 -9.13 -34.36 13.46
C CYS A 238 -9.50 -35.29 12.29
N GLU A 239 -8.81 -35.20 11.15
CA GLU A 239 -9.05 -36.08 9.99
C GLU A 239 -8.80 -37.54 10.36
N LYS A 240 -7.66 -37.86 11.00
CA LYS A 240 -7.36 -39.22 11.47
C LYS A 240 -8.40 -39.73 12.47
N SER A 241 -8.85 -38.87 13.39
CA SER A 241 -9.90 -39.24 14.35
C SER A 241 -11.24 -39.49 13.66
N ASN A 242 -11.58 -38.72 12.63
CA ASN A 242 -12.82 -38.88 11.89
C ASN A 242 -12.82 -40.15 11.04
N THR A 243 -11.70 -40.47 10.37
CA THR A 243 -11.52 -41.73 9.63
C THR A 243 -11.59 -42.93 10.57
N ARG A 244 -10.92 -42.86 11.73
CA ARG A 244 -10.94 -43.95 12.72
C ARG A 244 -12.31 -44.18 13.33
N ASN A 245 -13.07 -43.11 13.59
CA ASN A 245 -14.44 -43.23 14.06
C ASN A 245 -15.34 -43.86 12.99
N GLY A 246 -15.22 -43.42 11.73
CA GLY A 246 -15.95 -44.02 10.60
C GLY A 246 -15.74 -45.52 10.48
N ASP A 247 -14.47 -45.95 10.48
CA ASP A 247 -14.06 -47.35 10.38
C ASP A 247 -14.57 -48.20 11.57
N MET A 248 -14.53 -47.64 12.79
CA MET A 248 -15.10 -48.28 13.99
C MET A 248 -16.62 -48.48 13.87
N THR A 249 -17.36 -47.48 13.37
CA THR A 249 -18.81 -47.60 13.13
C THR A 249 -19.14 -48.67 12.09
N GLU A 250 -18.34 -48.76 11.04
CA GLU A 250 -18.52 -49.77 9.98
C GLU A 250 -18.28 -51.18 10.54
N HIS A 251 -17.19 -51.37 11.29
CA HIS A 251 -16.88 -52.64 11.96
C HIS A 251 -17.99 -53.08 12.94
N LEU A 252 -18.56 -52.14 13.71
CA LEU A 252 -19.70 -52.39 14.60
C LEU A 252 -20.96 -52.82 13.84
N ASN A 253 -21.23 -52.23 12.67
CA ASN A 253 -22.36 -52.62 11.82
C ASN A 253 -22.18 -54.03 11.24
N VAL A 254 -20.98 -54.37 10.77
CA VAL A 254 -20.67 -55.73 10.27
C VAL A 254 -20.85 -56.78 11.36
N LEU A 255 -20.41 -56.49 12.59
CA LEU A 255 -20.59 -57.40 13.74
C LEU A 255 -22.07 -57.60 14.09
N LYS A 256 -22.88 -56.52 14.07
CA LYS A 256 -24.34 -56.64 14.27
C LYS A 256 -25.01 -57.52 13.23
N ILE A 257 -24.71 -57.31 11.95
CA ILE A 257 -25.29 -58.11 10.85
C ILE A 257 -24.88 -59.58 10.97
N LYS A 258 -23.63 -59.87 11.34
CA LYS A 258 -23.14 -61.24 11.54
C LYS A 258 -23.85 -61.93 12.70
N HIS A 259 -24.06 -61.20 13.80
CA HIS A 259 -24.80 -61.70 14.96
C HIS A 259 -26.28 -61.97 14.63
N GLU A 260 -26.95 -61.08 13.90
CA GLU A 260 -28.33 -61.29 13.42
C GLU A 260 -28.44 -62.51 12.49
N LYS A 261 -27.50 -62.67 11.55
CA LYS A 261 -27.46 -63.85 10.67
C LYS A 261 -27.27 -65.16 11.44
N SER A 262 -26.43 -65.17 12.48
CA SER A 262 -26.24 -66.35 13.33
C SER A 262 -27.55 -66.75 14.01
N ASN A 263 -28.20 -65.80 14.69
CA ASN A 263 -29.49 -66.03 15.36
C ASN A 263 -30.57 -66.55 14.40
N MET A 264 -30.64 -65.98 13.19
CA MET A 264 -31.58 -66.43 12.15
C MET A 264 -31.28 -67.87 11.67
N SER A 265 -30.00 -68.26 11.58
CA SER A 265 -29.60 -69.61 11.19
C SER A 265 -29.95 -70.66 12.26
N ASP A 266 -29.81 -70.28 13.54
CA ASP A 266 -30.15 -71.15 14.66
C ASP A 266 -31.67 -71.33 14.77
N LEU A 267 -32.44 -70.27 14.52
CA LEU A 267 -33.90 -70.32 14.47
C LEU A 267 -34.41 -71.20 13.32
N THR A 268 -33.81 -71.11 12.14
CA THR A 268 -34.20 -71.94 10.98
C THR A 268 -33.83 -73.40 11.16
N LYS A 269 -32.69 -73.71 11.80
CA LYS A 269 -32.36 -75.09 12.21
C LYS A 269 -33.37 -75.64 13.22
N HIS A 270 -33.75 -74.84 14.21
CA HIS A 270 -34.78 -75.24 15.18
C HIS A 270 -36.12 -75.51 14.50
N LEU A 271 -36.55 -74.65 13.59
CA LEU A 271 -37.83 -74.82 12.86
C LEU A 271 -37.82 -76.04 11.93
N ASN A 272 -36.70 -76.34 11.26
CA ASN A 272 -36.58 -77.50 10.39
C ASN A 272 -36.47 -78.82 11.16
N GLY A 273 -35.85 -78.82 12.35
CA GLY A 273 -35.82 -79.98 13.24
C GLY A 273 -37.22 -80.38 13.72
N VAL A 274 -38.06 -79.41 14.07
CA VAL A 274 -39.45 -79.66 14.48
C VAL A 274 -40.31 -80.22 13.34
N LYS A 275 -39.95 -79.94 12.08
CA LYS A 275 -40.70 -80.41 10.90
C LYS A 275 -40.37 -81.84 10.46
N GLN A 276 -39.32 -82.45 10.99
CA GLN A 276 -38.95 -83.85 10.72
C GLN A 276 -39.53 -84.84 11.74
N GLU A 277 -40.12 -84.36 12.83
CA GLU A 277 -40.75 -85.19 13.88
C GLU A 277 -42.29 -85.24 13.77
N SER A 278 -42.88 -84.67 12.71
CA SER A 278 -44.32 -84.69 12.40
C SER A 278 -44.59 -85.33 11.05
#